data_AF-A0A813I1L5-F1
#
_entry.id   AF-A0A813I1L5-F1
#
_cell.length_a   1.000
_cell.length_b   1.000
_cell.length_c   1.000
_cell.angle_alpha   90.00
_cell.angle_beta   90.00
_cell.angle_gamma   90.00
#
_symmetry.space_group_name_H-M   'P 1'
#
loop_
_entity.id
_entity.type
_entity.pdbx_description
1 polymer ?
#
loop_
_entity_poly.entity_id
_entity_poly.type
_entity_poly.pdbx_seq_one_letter_code
_entity_poly.pdbx_strand_id
1 'polypeptide(L)'
;DYATSGQVRWDEALGLRGEKLSGGQKQRCAIARAVLRRPAILLLDEATSALDSAMECLVLQALESARRGRTSFTVAHRLSTIRTCDVIFVVNEGRIVEQGNYDELVALQ
;
A
#
# COMPACT_ATOMS: atom_id res chain seq x y z
N ASP A 1 -19.38 -1.19 5.21
CA ASP A 1 -18.11 -1.90 4.93
C ASP A 1 -18.42 -3.40 4.83
N TYR A 2 -17.73 -4.19 4.01
CA TYR A 2 -18.06 -5.62 3.79
C TYR A 2 -17.96 -6.47 5.07
N ALA A 3 -17.11 -6.05 6.00
CA ALA A 3 -16.97 -6.66 7.32
C ALA A 3 -18.09 -6.26 8.31
N THR A 4 -18.86 -5.21 8.02
CA THR A 4 -19.95 -4.70 8.87
C THR A 4 -21.34 -4.81 8.23
N SER A 5 -21.42 -5.02 6.92
CA SER A 5 -22.67 -5.16 6.16
C SER A 5 -23.29 -6.55 6.26
N GLY A 6 -22.63 -7.50 6.93
CA GLY A 6 -23.08 -8.88 7.04
C GLY A 6 -22.80 -9.74 5.80
N GLN A 7 -22.13 -9.21 4.76
CA GLN A 7 -21.69 -9.99 3.60
C GLN A 7 -20.64 -11.05 3.96
N VAL A 8 -19.81 -10.77 4.97
CA VAL A 8 -18.84 -11.71 5.55
C VAL A 8 -18.84 -11.51 7.06
N ARG A 9 -18.87 -12.60 7.84
CA ARG A 9 -18.76 -12.53 9.31
C ARG A 9 -17.31 -12.68 9.77
N TRP A 10 -16.96 -12.06 10.90
CA TRP A 10 -15.60 -12.11 11.47
C TRP A 10 -15.09 -13.53 11.75
N ASP A 11 -16.01 -14.39 12.14
CA ASP A 11 -15.86 -15.77 12.55
C ASP A 11 -16.09 -16.76 11.38
N GLU A 12 -16.32 -16.26 10.17
CA GLU A 12 -16.59 -17.09 9.00
C GLU A 12 -15.31 -17.65 8.37
N ALA A 13 -15.32 -18.95 8.08
CA ALA A 13 -14.27 -19.57 7.28
C ALA A 13 -14.30 -19.03 5.83
N LEU A 14 -13.20 -18.41 5.41
CA LEU A 14 -13.04 -17.79 4.08
C LEU A 14 -12.55 -18.76 2.99
N GLY A 15 -12.27 -20.02 3.34
CA GLY A 15 -11.64 -21.01 2.46
C GLY A 15 -10.11 -20.86 2.37
N LEU A 16 -9.44 -21.80 1.68
CA LEU A 16 -7.97 -21.94 1.64
C LEU A 16 -7.22 -20.68 1.19
N ARG A 17 -7.82 -19.89 0.29
CA ARG A 17 -7.21 -18.67 -0.28
C ARG A 17 -8.06 -17.43 -0.09
N GLY A 18 -8.94 -17.44 0.91
CA GLY A 18 -9.91 -16.36 1.15
C GLY A 18 -10.88 -16.19 -0.02
N GLU A 19 -11.33 -17.28 -0.65
CA GLU A 19 -12.12 -17.29 -1.89
C GLU A 19 -13.43 -16.50 -1.78
N LYS A 20 -13.96 -16.33 -0.56
CA LYS A 20 -15.14 -15.51 -0.29
C LYS A 20 -14.89 -14.00 -0.32
N LEU A 21 -13.63 -13.57 -0.44
CA LEU A 21 -13.24 -12.16 -0.53
C LEU A 21 -12.90 -11.78 -1.97
N SER A 22 -13.34 -10.60 -2.40
CA SER A 22 -12.85 -9.97 -3.62
C SER A 22 -11.35 -9.61 -3.50
N GLY A 23 -10.68 -9.35 -4.63
CA GLY A 23 -9.27 -8.94 -4.63
C GLY A 23 -8.99 -7.74 -3.72
N GLY A 24 -9.78 -6.67 -3.86
CA GLY A 24 -9.67 -5.48 -3.01
C GLY A 24 -9.99 -5.73 -1.53
N GLN A 25 -10.89 -6.68 -1.21
CA GLN A 25 -11.13 -7.08 0.19
C GLN A 25 -9.93 -7.85 0.78
N LYS A 26 -9.31 -8.76 0.02
CA LYS A 26 -8.07 -9.45 0.44
C LYS A 26 -6.94 -8.45 0.69
N GLN A 27 -6.78 -7.47 -0.19
CA GLN A 27 -5.78 -6.42 -0.05
C GLN A 27 -6.01 -5.59 1.22
N ARG A 28 -7.25 -5.17 1.49
CA ARG A 28 -7.59 -4.46 2.73
C ARG A 28 -7.32 -5.28 3.99
N CYS A 29 -7.62 -6.59 3.98
CA CYS A 29 -7.24 -7.48 5.09
C CYS A 29 -5.72 -7.56 5.28
N ALA A 30 -4.93 -7.61 4.19
CA ALA A 30 -3.47 -7.62 4.27
C ALA A 30 -2.93 -6.31 4.86
N ILE A 31 -3.47 -5.16 4.44
CA ILE A 31 -3.10 -3.85 4.97
C ILE A 31 -3.46 -3.75 6.45
N ALA A 32 -4.68 -4.12 6.84
CA ALA A 32 -5.10 -4.14 8.24
C ALA A 32 -4.15 -4.98 9.11
N ARG A 33 -3.75 -6.17 8.64
CA ARG A 33 -2.74 -7.01 9.32
C ARG A 33 -1.40 -6.31 9.48
N ALA A 34 -0.92 -5.63 8.43
CA ALA A 34 0.34 -4.88 8.49
C ALA A 34 0.28 -3.70 9.48
N VAL A 35 -0.85 -2.97 9.52
CA VAL A 35 -1.06 -1.87 10.47
C VAL A 35 -1.11 -2.38 11.91
N LEU A 36 -1.91 -3.43 12.17
CA LEU A 36 -2.10 -4.02 13.49
C LEU A 36 -0.80 -4.62 14.07
N ARG A 37 0.06 -5.18 13.21
CA ARG A 37 1.33 -5.78 13.63
C ARG A 37 2.33 -4.77 14.19
N ARG A 38 2.20 -3.48 13.84
CA ARG A 38 3.12 -2.38 14.20
C ARG A 38 4.61 -2.74 13.96
N PRO A 39 5.00 -3.17 12.75
CA PRO A 39 6.38 -3.55 12.48
C PRO A 39 7.30 -2.32 12.46
N ALA A 40 8.58 -2.49 12.79
CA ALA A 40 9.58 -1.42 12.65
C ALA A 40 9.85 -1.06 11.18
N ILE A 41 9.72 -2.05 10.28
CA ILE A 41 9.92 -1.92 8.83
C ILE A 41 8.65 -2.32 8.10
N LEU A 42 8.17 -1.47 7.20
CA LEU A 42 6.99 -1.70 6.38
C LEU A 42 7.37 -1.77 4.90
N LEU A 43 7.13 -2.90 4.25
CA LEU A 43 7.33 -3.07 2.80
C LEU A 43 5.95 -3.05 2.12
N LEU A 44 5.77 -2.15 1.15
CA LEU A 44 4.50 -1.95 0.44
C LEU A 44 4.74 -2.12 -1.06
N ASP A 45 4.48 -3.32 -1.54
CA ASP A 45 4.57 -3.64 -2.96
C ASP A 45 3.20 -3.45 -3.62
N GLU A 46 3.07 -2.41 -4.45
CA GLU A 46 1.83 -2.07 -5.15
C GLU A 46 0.55 -2.15 -4.29
N ALA A 47 0.62 -1.65 -3.04
CA ALA A 47 -0.42 -1.85 -2.03
C ALA A 47 -1.81 -1.25 -2.39
N THR A 48 -1.96 -0.60 -3.54
CA THR A 48 -3.23 -0.04 -4.04
C THR A 48 -3.68 -0.57 -5.41
N SER A 49 -2.95 -1.50 -6.05
CA SER A 49 -3.21 -1.88 -7.46
C SER A 49 -4.56 -2.59 -7.69
N ALA A 50 -5.13 -3.27 -6.70
CA ALA A 50 -6.40 -4.00 -6.83
C ALA A 50 -7.61 -3.26 -6.23
N LEU A 51 -7.51 -1.95 -6.01
CA LEU A 51 -8.57 -1.12 -5.42
C LEU A 51 -9.26 -0.24 -6.47
N ASP A 52 -10.56 -0.02 -6.29
CA ASP A 52 -11.29 1.02 -7.02
C ASP A 52 -10.86 2.43 -6.56
N SER A 53 -11.09 3.44 -7.40
CA SER A 53 -10.63 4.82 -7.17
C SER A 53 -11.23 5.49 -5.93
N ALA A 54 -12.44 5.09 -5.51
CA ALA A 54 -13.09 5.64 -4.32
C ALA A 54 -12.47 5.08 -3.03
N MET A 55 -12.14 3.78 -3.02
CA MET A 55 -11.51 3.10 -1.89
C MET A 55 -10.00 3.34 -1.80
N GLU A 56 -9.36 3.67 -2.91
CA GLU A 56 -7.94 3.97 -2.96
C GLU A 56 -7.54 5.09 -2.01
N CYS A 57 -8.30 6.20 -1.96
CA CYS A 57 -8.02 7.33 -1.07
C CYS A 57 -8.01 6.90 0.41
N LEU A 58 -9.02 6.12 0.82
CA LEU A 58 -9.14 5.62 2.19
C LEU A 58 -7.94 4.73 2.55
N VAL A 59 -7.54 3.85 1.63
CA VAL A 59 -6.40 2.96 1.84
C VAL A 59 -5.08 3.72 1.90
N LEU A 60 -4.87 4.71 1.02
CA LEU A 60 -3.69 5.57 1.06
C LEU A 60 -3.58 6.30 2.40
N GLN A 61 -4.69 6.84 2.93
CA GLN A 61 -4.70 7.49 4.26
C GLN A 61 -4.34 6.52 5.39
N ALA A 62 -4.82 5.28 5.32
CA ALA A 62 -4.50 4.24 6.30
C ALA A 62 -3.01 3.83 6.21
N LEU A 63 -2.47 3.69 5.00
CA LEU A 63 -1.06 3.41 4.77
C LEU A 63 -0.17 4.56 5.26
N GLU A 64 -0.55 5.81 4.98
CA GLU A 64 0.16 6.99 5.44
C GLU A 64 0.23 7.04 6.98
N SER A 65 -0.90 6.81 7.64
CA SER A 65 -0.94 6.71 9.10
C SER A 65 -0.11 5.54 9.62
N ALA A 66 -0.06 4.43 8.89
CA ALA A 66 0.72 3.27 9.24
C ALA A 66 2.24 3.44 9.02
N ARG A 67 2.67 4.38 8.17
CA ARG A 67 4.09 4.69 7.93
C ARG A 67 4.70 5.60 8.97
N ARG A 68 3.90 6.48 9.59
CA ARG A 68 4.40 7.46 10.56
C ARG A 68 5.21 6.81 11.69
N GLY A 69 6.43 7.30 11.87
CA GLY A 69 7.36 6.82 12.90
C GLY A 69 7.96 5.44 12.59
N ARG A 70 7.96 5.01 11.32
CA ARG A 70 8.50 3.72 10.88
C ARG A 70 9.33 3.89 9.61
N THR A 71 10.25 2.95 9.38
CA THR A 71 10.93 2.86 8.09
C THR A 71 10.00 2.18 7.10
N SER A 72 9.66 2.86 6.01
CA SER A 72 8.81 2.28 4.96
C SER A 72 9.48 2.28 3.61
N PHE A 73 9.42 1.14 2.92
CA PHE A 73 9.77 1.03 1.51
C PHE A 73 8.49 0.81 0.72
N THR A 74 8.34 1.49 -0.40
CA THR A 74 7.19 1.29 -1.28
C THR A 74 7.60 1.28 -2.73
N VAL A 75 7.11 0.26 -3.42
CA VAL A 75 7.14 0.17 -4.87
C VAL A 75 5.84 0.79 -5.38
N ALA A 76 5.96 1.82 -6.21
CA ALA A 76 4.81 2.57 -6.70
C ALA A 76 4.88 2.77 -8.21
N HIS A 77 3.76 2.49 -8.89
CA HIS A 77 3.53 2.89 -10.28
C HIS A 77 2.69 4.18 -10.38
N ARG A 78 2.30 4.78 -9.26
CA ARG A 78 1.47 5.99 -9.20
C ARG A 78 2.25 7.16 -8.64
N LEU A 79 2.23 8.28 -9.36
CA LEU A 79 2.88 9.54 -8.97
C LEU A 79 2.41 10.07 -7.61
N SER A 80 1.13 9.89 -7.28
CA SER A 80 0.56 10.31 -5.99
C SER A 80 1.27 9.68 -4.79
N THR A 81 1.68 8.41 -4.91
CA THR A 81 2.40 7.68 -3.86
C THR A 81 3.89 8.04 -3.84
N ILE A 82 4.47 8.34 -5.00
CA ILE A 82 5.89 8.70 -5.15
C ILE A 82 6.15 10.09 -4.55
N ARG A 83 5.23 11.03 -4.74
CA ARG A 83 5.40 12.43 -4.33
C ARG A 83 5.54 12.65 -2.83
N THR A 84 5.04 11.72 -2.01
CA THR A 84 5.11 11.81 -0.54
C THR A 84 6.30 11.06 0.06
N CYS A 85 7.14 10.43 -0.77
CA CYS A 85 8.33 9.73 -0.30
C CYS A 85 9.45 10.71 0.08
N ASP A 86 10.13 10.43 1.20
CA ASP A 86 11.30 11.20 1.62
C ASP A 86 12.46 11.06 0.64
N VAL A 87 12.66 9.84 0.10
CA VAL A 87 13.68 9.51 -0.89
C VAL A 87 13.07 8.56 -1.92
N ILE A 88 13.31 8.84 -3.18
CA ILE A 88 12.90 8.03 -4.33
C ILE A 88 14.16 7.45 -4.96
N PHE A 89 14.12 6.16 -5.26
CA PHE A 89 15.15 5.45 -6.01
C PHE A 89 14.56 5.02 -7.35
N VAL A 90 15.08 5.55 -8.45
CA VAL A 90 14.69 5.12 -9.80
C VAL A 90 15.54 3.92 -10.19
N VAL A 91 14.89 2.80 -10.49
CA VAL A 91 15.56 1.55 -10.85
C VAL A 91 15.39 1.30 -12.34
N ASN A 92 16.50 1.10 -13.05
CA ASN A 92 16.53 0.70 -14.45
C ASN A 92 17.53 -0.44 -14.64
N GLU A 93 17.15 -1.50 -15.36
CA GLU A 93 17.98 -2.70 -15.60
C GLU A 93 18.64 -3.28 -14.33
N GLY A 94 17.91 -3.26 -13.20
CA GLY A 94 18.41 -3.76 -11.91
C GLY A 94 19.44 -2.87 -11.22
N ARG A 95 19.62 -1.62 -11.67
CA ARG A 95 20.52 -0.63 -11.07
C ARG A 95 19.75 0.63 -10.67
N ILE A 96 20.21 1.29 -9.61
CA ILE A 96 19.72 2.63 -9.24
C ILE A 96 20.36 3.62 -10.22
N VAL A 97 19.53 4.29 -11.01
CA VAL A 97 19.98 5.30 -11.98
C VAL A 97 19.80 6.72 -11.47
N GLU A 98 18.83 6.94 -10.57
CA GLU A 98 18.60 8.24 -9.94
C GLU A 98 18.20 8.06 -8.47
N GLN A 99 18.50 9.07 -7.66
CA GLN A 99 18.16 9.12 -6.24
C GLN A 99 17.90 10.59 -5.84
N GLY A 100 16.78 10.85 -5.20
CA GLY A 100 16.44 12.18 -4.71
C GLY A 100 15.01 12.24 -4.16
N ASN A 101 14.57 13.39 -3.69
CA ASN A 101 13.15 13.63 -3.46
C ASN A 101 12.43 13.92 -4.79
N TYR A 102 11.10 14.06 -4.74
CA TYR A 102 10.29 14.26 -5.95
C TYR A 102 10.69 15.51 -6.74
N ASP A 103 10.87 16.63 -6.06
CA ASP A 103 11.14 17.91 -6.70
C ASP A 103 12.55 17.92 -7.34
N GLU A 104 13.53 17.30 -6.67
CA GLU A 104 14.88 17.10 -7.20
C GLU A 104 14.89 16.28 -8.49
N LEU A 105 14.17 15.15 -8.50
CA LEU A 105 14.14 14.26 -9.66
C LEU A 105 13.38 14.86 -10.84
N VAL A 106 12.29 15.58 -10.59
CA VAL A 106 11.55 16.27 -11.65
C VAL A 106 12.35 17.43 -12.25
N ALA A 107 13.19 18.11 -11.47
CA ALA A 107 14.05 19.18 -11.98
C ALA A 107 15.21 18.68 -12.88
N LEU A 108 15.51 17.37 -12.85
CA LEU A 108 16.52 16.74 -13.71
C LEU A 108 15.98 16.31 -15.08
N GLN A 109 14.65 16.35 -15.27
CA GLN A 109 13.96 16.06 -16.53
C GLN A 109 13.71 17.31 -17.37
#